data_AF-A0A7Y2IGJ7-F1
#
_entry.id   AF-A0A7Y2IGJ7-F1
#
_cell.length_a   1.000
_cell.length_b   1.000
_cell.length_c   1.000
_cell.angle_alpha   90.00
_cell.angle_beta   90.00
_cell.angle_gamma   90.00
#
_symmetry.space_group_name_H-M   'P 1'
#
loop_
_entity.id
_entity.type
_entity.pdbx_description
1 polymer ?
#
loop_
_entity_poly.entity_id
_entity_poly.type
_entity_poly.pdbx_seq_one_letter_code
_entity_poly.pdbx_strand_id
1 'polypeptide(L)'
;MPLPMEPKTLMNQPAPEVTHLLELPDRMVSQIRWVALVLGTLAIALSLLGTRFGWLDYKPGGAAFDVSVRPIFTVFFGVAFVVALRWELVGGVLAAFAAAALIAFATNQLVASHAVVVVAALAAPGALWLIYAASQVSARAAGIGLAVSLVAAAAGYFTGYLVYDYYWGPTHPESVEPPLPDSALEWIWAGAVTADSAEIRATPGRDFTTARIAVSEDVGLGSARWFDARDISGRVIGFDLTELAPDTRYHYAVELDGELDTVRAGTFRTFPTGPVSYVVAIGACARVGSNGAVFDSIRQADPLLYLIAGDLHYGDNGRNDIVRYQEVMDLTLSMPAQSALYRSTAIAYMWDDHDYGGNDADGSSPSRRAAMAAYREYVPSYDLSGDETAVYQAFSAGRVRYILTDARSARNLDNDENEDAPSMLGFEQKEWFKNEILAASQTHELVVWLNPVPWIATAQDGADHWGGYAVERAELANHIANNNIDNLLMVSGDAHMVAVDDGTNTNYSDTPGPGFPLFNAAALDRLGSIKGGPYSEGTVPGGGHYGTLEIEDSGDSITATITGFTWDNRTLMEYSFSTP
;
A
#
# COMPACT_ATOMS: atom_id res chain seq x y z
N MET A 1 24.23 13.74 98.42
CA MET A 1 23.74 12.35 98.40
C MET A 1 22.35 12.35 97.76
N PRO A 2 22.07 11.42 96.84
CA PRO A 2 21.19 11.60 95.67
C PRO A 2 19.77 11.10 95.91
N LEU A 3 18.78 11.54 95.11
CA LEU A 3 17.60 10.72 94.78
C LEU A 3 17.07 11.12 93.37
N PRO A 4 16.43 10.19 92.65
CA PRO A 4 16.81 9.80 91.29
C PRO A 4 15.99 10.51 90.20
N MET A 5 16.57 10.67 89.01
CA MET A 5 15.82 11.00 87.81
C MET A 5 14.96 9.81 87.40
N GLU A 6 13.64 10.01 87.40
CA GLU A 6 12.67 9.09 86.82
C GLU A 6 12.93 8.90 85.31
N PRO A 7 12.78 7.67 84.79
CA PRO A 7 12.75 7.46 83.36
C PRO A 7 11.45 8.06 82.82
N LYS A 8 11.53 9.10 82.00
CA LYS A 8 10.41 9.55 81.16
C LYS A 8 9.99 8.38 80.26
N THR A 9 8.93 7.70 80.62
CA THR A 9 8.13 6.87 79.72
C THR A 9 7.68 7.75 78.57
N LEU A 10 8.34 7.63 77.43
CA LEU A 10 7.81 8.06 76.14
C LEU A 10 6.50 7.30 75.93
N MET A 11 5.38 7.99 76.13
CA MET A 11 4.07 7.52 75.66
C MET A 11 4.22 7.18 74.18
N ASN A 12 4.03 5.90 73.84
CA ASN A 12 3.74 5.45 72.49
C ASN A 12 2.47 6.19 72.05
N GLN A 13 2.64 7.29 71.33
CA GLN A 13 1.57 7.83 70.49
C GLN A 13 1.17 6.70 69.53
N PRO A 14 -0.12 6.32 69.45
CA PRO A 14 -0.54 5.36 68.44
C PRO A 14 -0.12 5.91 67.07
N ALA A 15 0.53 5.09 66.27
CA ALA A 15 0.89 5.47 64.91
C ALA A 15 -0.37 6.00 64.20
N PRO A 16 -0.28 7.11 63.45
CA PRO A 16 -1.43 7.67 62.77
C PRO A 16 -2.07 6.58 61.90
N GLU A 17 -3.36 6.36 62.11
CA GLU A 17 -4.14 5.36 61.40
C GLU A 17 -4.09 5.69 59.91
N VAL A 18 -3.44 4.83 59.12
CA VAL A 18 -3.29 5.04 57.69
C VAL A 18 -4.62 4.71 57.03
N THR A 19 -5.39 5.74 56.69
CA THR A 19 -6.60 5.57 55.90
C THR A 19 -6.24 5.14 54.48
N HIS A 20 -6.80 4.02 54.02
CA HIS A 20 -6.63 3.51 52.66
C HIS A 20 -7.78 3.98 51.75
N LEU A 21 -7.53 4.12 50.44
CA LEU A 21 -8.58 4.48 49.48
C LEU A 21 -9.51 3.30 49.19
N LEU A 22 -8.96 2.08 49.23
CA LEU A 22 -9.63 0.81 48.96
C LEU A 22 -9.38 -0.13 50.14
N GLU A 23 -10.40 -0.34 50.96
CA GLU A 23 -10.37 -1.31 52.05
C GLU A 23 -10.84 -2.67 51.52
N LEU A 24 -9.89 -3.55 51.21
CA LEU A 24 -10.16 -4.88 50.68
C LEU A 24 -9.71 -5.94 51.71
N PRO A 25 -10.46 -7.05 51.91
CA PRO A 25 -10.00 -8.15 52.76
C PRO A 25 -8.68 -8.73 52.24
N ASP A 26 -7.77 -9.14 53.12
CA ASP A 26 -6.45 -9.69 52.76
C ASP A 26 -6.52 -10.83 51.74
N ARG A 27 -7.55 -11.68 51.87
CA ARG A 27 -7.82 -12.77 50.92
C ARG A 27 -8.06 -12.23 49.50
N MET A 28 -8.81 -11.13 49.38
CA MET A 28 -9.14 -10.51 48.10
C MET A 28 -7.92 -9.80 47.50
N VAL A 29 -7.12 -9.12 48.32
CA VAL A 29 -5.85 -8.51 47.90
C VAL A 29 -4.91 -9.55 47.29
N SER A 30 -4.72 -10.68 47.99
CA SER A 30 -3.89 -11.78 47.51
C SER A 30 -4.43 -12.39 46.21
N GLN A 31 -5.76 -12.56 46.11
CA GLN A 31 -6.42 -13.02 44.89
C GLN A 31 -6.22 -12.06 43.72
N ILE A 32 -6.39 -10.74 43.91
CA ILE A 32 -6.20 -9.73 42.85
C ILE A 32 -4.77 -9.79 42.32
N ARG A 33 -3.77 -9.86 43.21
CA ARG A 33 -2.37 -9.97 42.80
C ARG A 33 -2.11 -11.25 42.00
N TRP A 34 -2.60 -12.39 42.47
CA TRP A 34 -2.45 -13.66 41.75
C TRP A 34 -3.14 -13.65 40.40
N VAL A 35 -4.36 -13.10 40.30
CA VAL A 35 -5.09 -12.97 39.03
C VAL A 35 -4.34 -12.02 38.09
N ALA A 36 -3.82 -10.89 38.58
CA ALA A 36 -3.02 -9.97 37.77
C ALA A 36 -1.77 -10.66 37.19
N LEU A 37 -1.09 -11.49 37.99
CA LEU A 37 0.08 -12.27 37.55
C LEU A 37 -0.28 -13.29 36.48
N VAL A 38 -1.34 -14.07 36.71
CA VAL A 38 -1.79 -15.10 35.78
C VAL A 38 -2.24 -14.48 34.46
N LEU A 39 -3.11 -13.45 34.52
CA LEU A 39 -3.60 -12.77 33.32
C LEU A 39 -2.48 -12.06 32.57
N GLY A 40 -1.53 -11.42 33.27
CA GLY A 40 -0.39 -10.76 32.63
C GLY A 40 0.51 -11.75 31.90
N THR A 41 0.82 -12.89 32.54
CA THR A 41 1.60 -13.96 31.92
C THR A 41 0.87 -14.58 30.73
N LEU A 42 -0.44 -14.81 30.87
CA LEU A 42 -1.27 -15.35 29.80
C LEU A 42 -1.36 -14.38 28.62
N ALA A 43 -1.55 -13.08 28.85
CA ALA A 43 -1.62 -12.08 27.80
C ALA A 43 -0.32 -12.02 26.98
N ILE A 44 0.83 -12.06 27.64
CA ILE A 44 2.14 -12.12 26.96
C ILE A 44 2.28 -13.42 26.16
N ALA A 45 1.95 -14.56 26.77
CA ALA A 45 2.05 -15.86 26.09
C ALA A 45 1.12 -15.96 24.88
N LEU A 46 -0.14 -15.52 25.01
CA LEU A 46 -1.10 -15.48 23.90
C LEU A 46 -0.64 -14.51 22.81
N SER A 47 -0.09 -13.36 23.18
CA SER A 47 0.47 -12.43 22.19
C SER A 47 1.65 -13.05 21.45
N LEU A 48 2.56 -13.75 22.12
CA LEU A 48 3.68 -14.45 21.47
C LEU A 48 3.21 -15.61 20.57
N LEU A 49 2.16 -16.33 20.98
CA LEU A 49 1.63 -17.47 20.23
C LEU A 49 0.69 -17.08 19.09
N GLY A 50 0.04 -15.91 19.17
CA GLY A 50 -1.02 -15.50 18.22
C GLY A 50 -0.57 -15.46 16.76
N THR A 51 0.70 -15.11 16.47
CA THR A 51 1.24 -15.11 15.10
C THR A 51 1.29 -16.51 14.51
N ARG A 52 1.58 -17.51 15.35
CA ARG A 52 1.72 -18.90 14.89
C ARG A 52 0.38 -19.51 14.51
N PHE A 53 -0.70 -19.07 15.15
CA PHE A 53 -2.02 -19.66 14.97
C PHE A 53 -3.00 -18.78 14.18
N GLY A 54 -2.60 -17.55 13.82
CA GLY A 54 -3.42 -16.66 13.00
C GLY A 54 -4.76 -16.29 13.64
N TRP A 55 -4.79 -16.10 14.96
CA TRP A 55 -6.02 -15.84 15.72
C TRP A 55 -6.59 -14.43 15.56
N LEU A 56 -5.81 -13.50 15.02
CA LEU A 56 -6.25 -12.13 14.79
C LEU A 56 -6.54 -11.95 13.31
N ASP A 57 -7.78 -11.55 13.05
CA ASP A 57 -8.23 -10.98 11.79
C ASP A 57 -8.08 -9.46 11.80
N TYR A 58 -7.74 -8.88 10.65
CA TYR A 58 -7.31 -7.50 10.50
C TYR A 58 -8.13 -6.78 9.41
N LYS A 59 -8.32 -5.47 9.53
CA LYS A 59 -8.92 -4.64 8.47
C LYS A 59 -7.98 -4.52 7.27
N PRO A 60 -8.46 -4.29 6.04
CA PRO A 60 -7.59 -4.05 4.88
C PRO A 60 -6.39 -3.14 5.21
N GLY A 61 -5.16 -3.60 4.91
CA GLY A 61 -3.89 -2.94 5.26
C GLY A 61 -3.46 -3.00 6.74
N GLY A 62 -4.18 -3.74 7.58
CA GLY A 62 -3.88 -3.93 9.00
C GLY A 62 -2.81 -4.98 9.32
N ALA A 63 -2.20 -5.61 8.32
CA ALA A 63 -1.24 -6.71 8.51
C ALA A 63 -0.01 -6.30 9.35
N ALA A 64 0.38 -5.02 9.27
CA ALA A 64 1.44 -4.44 10.08
C ALA A 64 1.20 -4.60 11.59
N PHE A 65 -0.05 -4.79 12.02
CA PHE A 65 -0.36 -5.06 13.42
C PHE A 65 0.36 -6.32 13.91
N ASP A 66 0.29 -7.41 13.16
CA ASP A 66 0.87 -8.68 13.55
C ASP A 66 2.39 -8.72 13.34
N VAL A 67 2.87 -8.08 12.26
CA VAL A 67 4.29 -8.08 11.87
C VAL A 67 5.12 -7.18 12.79
N SER A 68 4.63 -5.98 13.12
CA SER A 68 5.45 -4.94 13.76
C SER A 68 4.87 -4.43 15.08
N VAL A 69 3.58 -4.05 15.10
CA VAL A 69 2.98 -3.36 16.26
C VAL A 69 2.88 -4.28 17.48
N ARG A 70 2.25 -5.45 17.32
CA ARG A 70 1.98 -6.38 18.40
C ARG A 70 3.27 -6.88 19.08
N PRO A 71 4.36 -7.26 18.37
CA PRO A 71 5.64 -7.56 19.01
C PRO A 71 6.17 -6.42 19.89
N ILE A 72 6.14 -5.17 19.40
CA ILE A 72 6.61 -3.98 20.14
C ILE A 72 5.80 -3.81 21.44
N PHE A 73 4.47 -3.84 21.34
CA PHE A 73 3.60 -3.69 22.51
C PHE A 73 3.70 -4.88 23.48
N THR A 74 3.98 -6.08 22.98
CA THR A 74 4.24 -7.26 23.83
C THR A 74 5.49 -7.05 24.68
N VAL A 75 6.56 -6.50 24.09
CA VAL A 75 7.80 -6.17 24.83
C VAL A 75 7.54 -5.08 25.86
N PHE A 76 6.90 -3.96 25.48
CA PHE A 76 6.58 -2.88 26.42
C PHE A 76 5.72 -3.37 27.59
N PHE A 77 4.71 -4.19 27.30
CA PHE A 77 3.85 -4.78 28.33
C PHE A 77 4.62 -5.75 29.23
N GLY A 78 5.51 -6.57 28.66
CA GLY A 78 6.39 -7.45 29.42
C GLY A 78 7.30 -6.68 30.39
N VAL A 79 7.88 -5.57 29.95
CA VAL A 79 8.68 -4.68 30.80
C VAL A 79 7.82 -4.07 31.92
N ALA A 80 6.65 -3.53 31.59
CA ALA A 80 5.73 -2.97 32.58
C ALA A 80 5.32 -4.02 33.63
N PHE A 81 5.08 -5.25 33.19
CA PHE A 81 4.75 -6.38 34.06
C PHE A 81 5.89 -6.76 34.99
N VAL A 82 7.14 -6.85 34.50
CA VAL A 82 8.31 -7.13 35.33
C VAL A 82 8.54 -6.01 36.36
N VAL A 83 8.38 -4.76 35.95
CA VAL A 83 8.45 -3.60 36.86
C VAL A 83 7.39 -3.70 37.94
N ALA A 84 6.16 -4.10 37.60
CA ALA A 84 5.06 -4.27 38.56
C ALA A 84 5.37 -5.31 39.64
N LEU A 85 6.26 -6.28 39.40
CA LEU A 85 6.63 -7.28 40.43
C LEU A 85 7.35 -6.67 41.63
N ARG A 86 8.01 -5.51 41.44
CA ARG A 86 8.80 -4.83 42.48
C ARG A 86 8.27 -3.42 42.81
N TRP A 87 7.67 -2.75 41.85
CA TRP A 87 7.14 -1.40 41.97
C TRP A 87 5.74 -1.38 41.35
N GLU A 88 4.75 -1.83 42.11
CA GLU A 88 3.40 -2.15 41.62
C GLU A 88 2.71 -0.94 40.98
N LEU A 89 2.77 0.22 41.66
CA LEU A 89 2.16 1.43 41.15
C LEU A 89 2.84 1.91 39.85
N VAL A 90 4.16 1.83 39.79
CA VAL A 90 4.94 2.23 38.60
C VAL A 90 4.63 1.31 37.43
N GLY A 91 4.63 0.00 37.65
CA GLY A 91 4.31 -0.99 36.63
C GLY A 91 2.87 -0.86 36.13
N GLY A 92 1.91 -0.61 37.02
CA GLY A 92 0.52 -0.33 36.65
C GLY A 92 0.35 0.95 35.81
N VAL A 93 1.09 2.02 36.13
CA VAL A 93 1.10 3.26 35.33
C VAL A 93 1.70 3.01 33.94
N LEU A 94 2.80 2.27 33.83
CA LEU A 94 3.40 1.91 32.54
C LEU A 94 2.47 1.02 31.70
N ALA A 95 1.79 0.07 32.33
CA ALA A 95 0.80 -0.78 31.67
C ALA A 95 -0.40 0.03 31.17
N ALA A 96 -0.87 1.02 31.94
CA ALA A 96 -1.95 1.92 31.52
C ALA A 96 -1.54 2.78 30.30
N PHE A 97 -0.32 3.32 30.29
CA PHE A 97 0.23 4.02 29.13
C PHE A 97 0.28 3.11 27.90
N ALA A 98 0.88 1.92 28.03
CA ALA A 98 1.05 0.98 26.91
C ALA A 98 -0.30 0.48 26.36
N ALA A 99 -1.24 0.12 27.24
CA ALA A 99 -2.57 -0.31 26.81
C ALA A 99 -3.33 0.80 26.09
N ALA A 100 -3.25 2.04 26.58
CA ALA A 100 -3.91 3.17 25.94
C ALA A 100 -3.27 3.54 24.58
N ALA A 101 -1.94 3.49 24.48
CA ALA A 101 -1.24 3.68 23.21
C ALA A 101 -1.62 2.62 22.17
N LEU A 102 -1.81 1.36 22.59
CA LEU A 102 -2.21 0.27 21.69
C LEU A 102 -3.60 0.48 21.08
N ILE A 103 -4.52 1.20 21.76
CA ILE A 103 -5.88 1.43 21.26
C ILE A 103 -5.84 2.01 19.86
N ALA A 104 -5.01 3.03 19.61
CA ALA A 104 -4.92 3.69 18.30
C ALA A 104 -4.56 2.70 17.17
N PHE A 105 -3.64 1.76 17.42
CA PHE A 105 -3.27 0.76 16.43
C PHE A 105 -4.36 -0.32 16.28
N ALA A 106 -4.84 -0.85 17.40
CA ALA A 106 -5.80 -1.94 17.40
C ALA A 106 -7.12 -1.53 16.73
N THR A 107 -7.64 -0.33 16.99
CA THR A 107 -8.91 0.12 16.41
C THR A 107 -8.82 0.43 14.92
N ASN A 108 -7.63 0.79 14.44
CA ASN A 108 -7.41 1.12 13.03
C ASN A 108 -6.96 -0.08 12.19
N GLN A 109 -6.27 -1.07 12.78
CA GLN A 109 -5.71 -2.20 12.03
C GLN A 109 -6.43 -3.53 12.27
N LEU A 110 -7.13 -3.72 13.39
CA LEU A 110 -7.89 -4.94 13.65
C LEU A 110 -9.38 -4.76 13.37
N VAL A 111 -10.06 -5.87 13.07
CA VAL A 111 -11.53 -5.91 13.11
C VAL A 111 -12.02 -5.61 14.54
N ALA A 112 -13.19 -5.00 14.66
CA ALA A 112 -13.63 -4.40 15.93
C ALA A 112 -13.68 -5.39 17.11
N SER A 113 -14.15 -6.62 16.87
CA SER A 113 -14.20 -7.69 17.88
C SER A 113 -12.81 -8.03 18.42
N HIS A 114 -11.82 -8.14 17.54
CA HIS A 114 -10.45 -8.47 17.89
C HIS A 114 -9.72 -7.31 18.56
N ALA A 115 -9.95 -6.07 18.11
CA ALA A 115 -9.43 -4.88 18.77
C ALA A 115 -9.83 -4.84 20.25
N VAL A 116 -11.11 -5.11 20.56
CA VAL A 116 -11.63 -5.16 21.93
C VAL A 116 -10.94 -6.26 22.74
N VAL A 117 -10.82 -7.47 22.18
CA VAL A 117 -10.18 -8.60 22.88
C VAL A 117 -8.72 -8.30 23.20
N VAL A 118 -7.96 -7.79 22.23
CA VAL A 118 -6.52 -7.50 22.39
C VAL A 118 -6.30 -6.38 23.41
N VAL A 119 -7.04 -5.28 23.31
CA VAL A 119 -6.93 -4.17 24.26
C VAL A 119 -7.33 -4.63 25.66
N ALA A 120 -8.41 -5.39 25.82
CA ALA A 120 -8.85 -5.89 27.12
C ALA A 120 -7.84 -6.86 27.75
N ALA A 121 -7.27 -7.76 26.96
CA ALA A 121 -6.28 -8.73 27.43
C ALA A 121 -5.03 -8.06 28.04
N LEU A 122 -4.62 -6.92 27.48
CA LEU A 122 -3.46 -6.16 27.97
C LEU A 122 -3.84 -5.12 29.03
N ALA A 123 -5.02 -4.49 28.96
CA ALA A 123 -5.44 -3.51 29.96
C ALA A 123 -5.81 -4.15 31.32
N ALA A 124 -6.43 -5.33 31.32
CA ALA A 124 -6.96 -5.95 32.53
C ALA A 124 -5.90 -6.27 33.60
N PRO A 125 -4.73 -6.87 33.28
CA PRO A 125 -3.69 -7.09 34.28
C PRO A 125 -3.14 -5.78 34.86
N GLY A 126 -2.98 -4.74 34.04
CA GLY A 126 -2.53 -3.41 34.48
C GLY A 126 -3.53 -2.77 35.46
N ALA A 127 -4.83 -2.84 35.15
CA ALA A 127 -5.88 -2.34 36.03
C ALA A 127 -5.91 -3.09 37.38
N LEU A 128 -5.76 -4.42 37.37
CA LEU A 128 -5.68 -5.22 38.59
C LEU A 128 -4.44 -4.87 39.43
N TRP A 129 -3.29 -4.61 38.79
CA TRP A 129 -2.09 -4.13 39.48
C TRP A 129 -2.28 -2.77 40.12
N LEU A 130 -2.98 -1.84 39.47
CA LEU A 130 -3.32 -0.54 40.04
C LEU A 130 -4.27 -0.67 41.23
N ILE A 131 -5.28 -1.55 41.14
CA ILE A 131 -6.20 -1.84 42.26
C ILE A 131 -5.42 -2.43 43.45
N TYR A 132 -4.54 -3.39 43.20
CA TYR A 132 -3.66 -3.96 44.23
C TYR A 132 -2.78 -2.87 44.85
N ALA A 133 -2.06 -2.10 44.04
CA ALA A 133 -1.16 -1.05 44.52
C ALA A 133 -1.90 0.00 45.36
N ALA A 134 -3.09 0.43 44.92
CA ALA A 134 -3.94 1.37 45.63
C ALA A 134 -4.43 0.85 46.99
N SER A 135 -4.59 -0.47 47.13
CA SER A 135 -4.95 -1.09 48.42
C SER A 135 -3.77 -1.19 49.39
N GLN A 136 -2.53 -1.08 48.92
CA GLN A 136 -1.32 -1.19 49.76
C GLN A 136 -0.80 0.16 50.28
N VAL A 137 -1.32 1.29 49.77
CA VAL A 137 -0.81 2.63 50.08
C VAL A 137 -1.88 3.51 50.73
N SER A 138 -1.45 4.61 51.36
CA SER A 138 -2.38 5.60 51.93
C SER A 138 -3.34 6.17 50.87
N ALA A 139 -4.53 6.61 51.29
CA ALA A 139 -5.54 7.14 50.39
C ALA A 139 -5.04 8.30 49.51
N ARG A 140 -4.20 9.17 50.08
CA ARG A 140 -3.55 10.26 49.33
C ARG A 140 -2.61 9.72 48.25
N ALA A 141 -1.78 8.73 48.57
CA ALA A 141 -0.87 8.12 47.62
C ALA A 141 -1.61 7.34 46.53
N ALA A 142 -2.68 6.62 46.88
CA ALA A 142 -3.55 5.92 45.95
C ALA A 142 -4.27 6.89 44.99
N GLY A 143 -4.79 8.01 45.52
CA GLY A 143 -5.41 9.06 44.71
C GLY A 143 -4.43 9.71 43.74
N ILE A 144 -3.20 10.02 44.19
CA ILE A 144 -2.12 10.50 43.31
C ILE A 144 -1.79 9.44 42.26
N GLY A 145 -1.65 8.17 42.66
CA GLY A 145 -1.38 7.06 41.76
C GLY A 145 -2.42 6.92 40.66
N LEU A 146 -3.71 6.93 41.01
CA LEU A 146 -4.82 6.90 40.06
C LEU A 146 -4.80 8.10 39.11
N ALA A 147 -4.60 9.31 39.64
CA ALA A 147 -4.50 10.51 38.81
C ALA A 147 -3.32 10.42 37.82
N VAL A 148 -2.17 9.93 38.27
CA VAL A 148 -0.99 9.69 37.43
C VAL A 148 -1.29 8.62 36.37
N SER A 149 -1.99 7.54 36.71
CA SER A 149 -2.40 6.51 35.75
C SER A 149 -3.34 7.05 34.67
N LEU A 150 -4.30 7.91 35.05
CA LEU A 150 -5.21 8.55 34.08
C LEU A 150 -4.46 9.49 33.13
N VAL A 151 -3.53 10.30 33.67
CA VAL A 151 -2.66 11.15 32.86
C VAL A 151 -1.77 10.31 31.94
N ALA A 152 -1.21 9.22 32.45
CA ALA A 152 -0.39 8.30 31.66
C ALA A 152 -1.19 7.60 30.56
N ALA A 153 -2.43 7.19 30.82
CA ALA A 153 -3.30 6.62 29.80
C ALA A 153 -3.65 7.66 28.72
N ALA A 154 -3.98 8.90 29.09
CA ALA A 154 -4.26 9.97 28.13
C ALA A 154 -3.02 10.29 27.28
N ALA A 155 -1.84 10.38 27.91
CA ALA A 155 -0.57 10.55 27.22
C ALA A 155 -0.28 9.36 26.29
N GLY A 156 -0.50 8.13 26.75
CA GLY A 156 -0.33 6.91 25.96
C GLY A 156 -1.21 6.92 24.71
N TYR A 157 -2.51 7.16 24.86
CA TYR A 157 -3.43 7.26 23.73
C TYR A 157 -2.98 8.32 22.71
N PHE A 158 -2.63 9.52 23.16
CA PHE A 158 -2.18 10.59 22.27
C PHE A 158 -0.85 10.24 21.58
N THR A 159 0.10 9.64 22.29
CA THR A 159 1.34 9.13 21.69
C THR A 159 1.05 8.05 20.66
N GLY A 160 0.18 7.08 20.98
CA GLY A 160 -0.21 6.02 20.05
C GLY A 160 -0.88 6.58 18.80
N TYR A 161 -1.78 7.55 18.95
CA TYR A 161 -2.41 8.26 17.84
C TYR A 161 -1.37 8.97 16.96
N LEU A 162 -0.47 9.76 17.54
CA LEU A 162 0.55 10.49 16.77
C LEU A 162 1.50 9.55 16.02
N VAL A 163 1.89 8.44 16.65
CA VAL A 163 2.75 7.44 15.99
C VAL A 163 2.00 6.74 14.88
N TYR A 164 0.74 6.35 15.10
CA TYR A 164 -0.08 5.74 14.07
C TYR A 164 -0.25 6.68 12.87
N ASP A 165 -0.66 7.92 13.13
CA ASP A 165 -0.90 8.96 12.12
C ASP A 165 0.37 9.27 11.32
N TYR A 166 1.54 9.29 11.96
CA TYR A 166 2.81 9.50 11.26
C TYR A 166 3.14 8.38 10.25
N TYR A 167 2.94 7.11 10.60
CA TYR A 167 3.39 5.97 9.77
C TYR A 167 2.32 5.45 8.80
N TRP A 168 1.04 5.55 9.17
CA TRP A 168 -0.10 5.02 8.41
C TRP A 168 -1.17 6.07 8.07
N GLY A 169 -1.08 7.27 8.66
CA GLY A 169 -1.97 8.38 8.32
C GLY A 169 -1.58 9.09 7.01
N PRO A 170 -2.36 10.10 6.62
CA PRO A 170 -2.12 10.89 5.42
C PRO A 170 -0.83 11.70 5.47
N THR A 171 -0.12 11.75 4.34
CA THR A 171 1.09 12.57 4.16
C THR A 171 0.81 13.97 3.63
N HIS A 172 -0.42 14.19 3.16
CA HIS A 172 -0.93 15.43 2.59
C HIS A 172 -2.44 15.52 2.84
N PRO A 173 -3.12 16.66 2.60
CA PRO A 173 -4.55 16.77 2.81
C PRO A 173 -5.34 15.69 2.05
N GLU A 174 -6.37 15.15 2.71
CA GLU A 174 -7.37 14.31 2.07
C GLU A 174 -8.22 15.18 1.11
N SER A 175 -8.73 14.55 0.06
CA SER A 175 -9.64 15.12 -0.93
C SER A 175 -10.96 15.56 -0.31
N VAL A 176 -11.56 16.57 -0.94
CA VAL A 176 -12.91 17.06 -0.63
C VAL A 176 -14.00 16.42 -1.51
N GLU A 177 -13.62 15.49 -2.40
CA GLU A 177 -14.57 14.77 -3.25
C GLU A 177 -15.57 14.00 -2.37
N PRO A 178 -16.89 14.25 -2.53
CA PRO A 178 -17.88 13.59 -1.71
C PRO A 178 -17.98 12.09 -2.08
N PRO A 179 -18.32 11.22 -1.11
CA PRO A 179 -18.67 9.85 -1.44
C PRO A 179 -19.89 9.84 -2.36
N LEU A 180 -19.86 8.94 -3.35
CA LEU A 180 -21.02 8.71 -4.20
C LEU A 180 -22.15 8.09 -3.38
N PRO A 181 -23.43 8.38 -3.74
CA PRO A 181 -24.55 7.70 -3.13
C PRO A 181 -24.53 6.20 -3.46
N ASP A 182 -25.23 5.41 -2.64
CA ASP A 182 -25.42 3.98 -2.91
C ASP A 182 -26.08 3.78 -4.27
N SER A 183 -25.60 2.79 -5.03
CA SER A 183 -26.09 2.46 -6.37
C SER A 183 -26.02 0.96 -6.63
N ALA A 184 -26.32 0.53 -7.86
CA ALA A 184 -26.33 -0.89 -8.22
C ALA A 184 -24.90 -1.47 -8.29
N LEU A 185 -23.88 -0.62 -8.45
CA LEU A 185 -22.46 -0.98 -8.46
C LEU A 185 -21.72 -0.42 -7.23
N GLU A 186 -20.75 -1.18 -6.73
CA GLU A 186 -19.81 -0.73 -5.70
C GLU A 186 -18.65 0.09 -6.29
N TRP A 187 -18.17 -0.28 -7.47
CA TRP A 187 -17.13 0.44 -8.21
C TRP A 187 -17.11 0.03 -9.69
N ILE A 188 -16.46 0.86 -10.52
CA ILE A 188 -16.20 0.58 -11.93
C ILE A 188 -14.90 1.28 -12.35
N TRP A 189 -14.19 0.72 -13.32
CA TRP A 189 -13.05 1.37 -13.97
C TRP A 189 -12.74 0.76 -15.35
N ALA A 190 -11.96 1.50 -16.14
CA ALA A 190 -11.60 1.15 -17.51
C ALA A 190 -10.09 0.92 -17.64
N GLY A 191 -9.70 -0.07 -18.44
CA GLY A 191 -8.32 -0.33 -18.82
C GLY A 191 -8.26 -1.20 -20.06
N ALA A 192 -7.10 -1.82 -20.32
CA ALA A 192 -6.84 -2.56 -21.57
C ALA A 192 -7.28 -1.79 -22.83
N VAL A 193 -7.15 -0.46 -22.81
CA VAL A 193 -7.64 0.41 -23.88
C VAL A 193 -6.70 0.29 -25.07
N THR A 194 -7.27 0.17 -26.26
CA THR A 194 -6.52 0.19 -27.52
C THR A 194 -7.08 1.28 -28.43
N ALA A 195 -6.68 1.25 -29.70
CA ALA A 195 -7.25 2.14 -30.70
C ALA A 195 -8.73 1.88 -30.99
N ASP A 196 -9.22 0.67 -30.79
CA ASP A 196 -10.58 0.27 -31.19
C ASP A 196 -11.30 -0.60 -30.15
N SER A 197 -10.69 -0.78 -28.97
CA SER A 197 -11.26 -1.57 -27.88
C SER A 197 -10.94 -1.00 -26.51
N ALA A 198 -11.65 -1.50 -25.51
CA ALA A 198 -11.38 -1.27 -24.10
C ALA A 198 -12.00 -2.40 -23.27
N GLU A 199 -11.47 -2.63 -22.07
CA GLU A 199 -12.10 -3.50 -21.08
C GLU A 199 -12.62 -2.66 -19.91
N ILE A 200 -13.86 -2.94 -19.51
CA ILE A 200 -14.47 -2.35 -18.32
C ILE A 200 -14.69 -3.44 -17.28
N ARG A 201 -14.28 -3.17 -16.04
CA ARG A 201 -14.51 -4.05 -14.88
C ARG A 201 -15.38 -3.33 -13.86
N ALA A 202 -16.37 -4.03 -13.31
CA ALA A 202 -17.30 -3.48 -12.32
C ALA A 202 -17.67 -4.52 -11.25
N THR A 203 -17.79 -4.11 -9.99
CA THR A 203 -18.38 -4.95 -8.93
C THR A 203 -19.83 -4.56 -8.68
N PRO A 204 -20.78 -5.51 -8.73
CA PRO A 204 -22.17 -5.26 -8.38
C PRO A 204 -22.34 -5.14 -6.86
N GLY A 205 -23.13 -4.17 -6.41
CA GLY A 205 -23.49 -3.99 -4.99
C GLY A 205 -24.72 -4.78 -4.54
N ARG A 206 -25.26 -5.62 -5.43
CA ARG A 206 -26.43 -6.48 -5.19
C ARG A 206 -26.43 -7.68 -6.13
N ASP A 207 -27.18 -8.71 -5.77
CA ASP A 207 -27.46 -9.82 -6.66
C ASP A 207 -28.17 -9.32 -7.93
N PHE A 208 -27.83 -9.91 -9.08
CA PHE A 208 -28.39 -9.55 -10.38
C PHE A 208 -28.54 -10.81 -11.26
N THR A 209 -29.39 -10.74 -12.29
CA THR A 209 -29.57 -11.83 -13.28
C THR A 209 -28.94 -11.51 -14.62
N THR A 210 -28.98 -10.25 -15.03
CA THR A 210 -28.52 -9.77 -16.34
C THR A 210 -27.67 -8.52 -16.18
N ALA A 211 -26.59 -8.44 -16.94
CA ALA A 211 -25.69 -7.30 -16.98
C ALA A 211 -25.29 -6.98 -18.42
N ARG A 212 -25.36 -5.70 -18.78
CA ARG A 212 -24.85 -5.15 -20.04
C ARG A 212 -24.32 -3.74 -19.79
N ILE A 213 -23.51 -3.21 -20.70
CA ILE A 213 -22.94 -1.88 -20.60
C ILE A 213 -23.37 -1.00 -21.77
N ALA A 214 -23.78 0.23 -21.47
CA ALA A 214 -24.05 1.28 -22.44
C ALA A 214 -22.77 2.09 -22.66
N VAL A 215 -22.38 2.30 -23.93
CA VAL A 215 -21.18 3.07 -24.31
C VAL A 215 -21.54 4.06 -25.40
N SER A 216 -21.21 5.34 -25.22
CA SER A 216 -21.52 6.41 -26.17
C SER A 216 -20.48 7.53 -26.17
N GLU A 217 -20.36 8.28 -27.26
CA GLU A 217 -19.65 9.56 -27.27
C GLU A 217 -20.44 10.67 -26.57
N ASP A 218 -21.77 10.48 -26.39
CA ASP A 218 -22.64 11.41 -25.67
C ASP A 218 -22.64 11.10 -24.16
N VAL A 219 -22.43 12.15 -23.36
CA VAL A 219 -22.44 12.06 -21.88
C VAL A 219 -23.77 11.52 -21.34
N GLY A 220 -24.88 11.78 -22.03
CA GLY A 220 -26.21 11.31 -21.66
C GLY A 220 -26.53 9.87 -22.06
N LEU A 221 -25.63 9.19 -22.78
CA LEU A 221 -25.79 7.82 -23.26
C LEU A 221 -27.02 7.59 -24.17
N GLY A 222 -27.58 8.66 -24.76
CA GLY A 222 -28.85 8.59 -25.50
C GLY A 222 -28.78 7.75 -26.79
N SER A 223 -27.59 7.62 -27.39
CA SER A 223 -27.31 6.82 -28.59
C SER A 223 -26.32 5.68 -28.29
N ALA A 224 -26.35 5.15 -27.07
CA ALA A 224 -25.40 4.14 -26.63
C ALA A 224 -25.42 2.86 -27.49
N ARG A 225 -24.22 2.37 -27.77
CA ARG A 225 -23.97 0.98 -28.16
C ARG A 225 -24.01 0.12 -26.91
N TRP A 226 -24.53 -1.09 -27.03
CA TRP A 226 -24.71 -2.01 -25.92
C TRP A 226 -23.81 -3.22 -26.10
N PHE A 227 -23.13 -3.62 -25.03
CA PHE A 227 -22.30 -4.82 -24.97
C PHE A 227 -22.76 -5.68 -23.80
N ASP A 228 -22.89 -6.98 -24.03
CA ASP A 228 -23.22 -7.94 -22.98
C ASP A 228 -21.98 -8.22 -22.12
N ALA A 229 -22.19 -8.65 -20.86
CA ALA A 229 -21.09 -9.09 -20.01
C ALA A 229 -20.37 -10.30 -20.64
N ARG A 230 -19.03 -10.24 -20.71
CA ARG A 230 -18.17 -11.32 -21.19
C ARG A 230 -18.12 -12.47 -20.19
N ASP A 231 -17.82 -12.10 -18.95
CA ASP A 231 -17.64 -13.02 -17.83
C ASP A 231 -18.27 -12.41 -16.57
N ILE A 232 -18.83 -13.28 -15.75
CA ILE A 232 -19.15 -13.01 -14.35
C ILE A 232 -18.07 -13.76 -13.57
N SER A 233 -16.84 -13.23 -13.64
CA SER A 233 -15.66 -13.85 -13.03
C SER A 233 -15.71 -13.57 -11.54
N GLY A 234 -16.08 -14.57 -10.74
CA GLY A 234 -16.18 -14.40 -9.29
C GLY A 234 -17.14 -13.27 -8.93
N ARG A 235 -16.63 -12.20 -8.32
CA ARG A 235 -17.42 -11.04 -7.87
C ARG A 235 -17.41 -9.86 -8.86
N VAL A 236 -16.62 -9.92 -9.93
CA VAL A 236 -16.42 -8.81 -10.87
C VAL A 236 -17.03 -9.15 -12.24
N ILE A 237 -17.74 -8.19 -12.82
CA ILE A 237 -18.29 -8.27 -14.16
C ILE A 237 -17.29 -7.65 -15.14
N GLY A 238 -16.99 -8.36 -16.22
CA GLY A 238 -16.14 -7.88 -17.31
C GLY A 238 -16.92 -7.57 -18.58
N PHE A 239 -16.58 -6.48 -19.25
CA PHE A 239 -17.14 -6.08 -20.55
C PHE A 239 -16.03 -5.79 -21.54
N ASP A 240 -16.04 -6.50 -22.67
CA ASP A 240 -15.13 -6.25 -23.79
C ASP A 240 -15.83 -5.34 -24.80
N LEU A 241 -15.32 -4.12 -24.91
CA LEU A 241 -15.79 -3.12 -25.87
C LEU A 241 -14.96 -3.25 -27.14
N THR A 242 -15.62 -3.33 -28.29
CA THR A 242 -14.95 -3.52 -29.59
C THR A 242 -15.52 -2.61 -30.67
N GLU A 243 -14.77 -2.49 -31.78
CA GLU A 243 -15.13 -1.67 -32.94
C GLU A 243 -15.35 -0.19 -32.56
N LEU A 244 -14.58 0.32 -31.61
CA LEU A 244 -14.58 1.73 -31.22
C LEU A 244 -13.77 2.56 -32.23
N ALA A 245 -14.05 3.86 -32.32
CA ALA A 245 -13.23 4.75 -33.11
C ALA A 245 -11.93 5.11 -32.35
N PRO A 246 -10.78 5.23 -33.03
CA PRO A 246 -9.53 5.67 -32.38
C PRO A 246 -9.63 7.11 -31.93
N ASP A 247 -8.80 7.45 -30.95
CA ASP A 247 -8.68 8.80 -30.40
C ASP A 247 -10.00 9.46 -29.95
N THR A 248 -10.97 8.65 -29.52
CA THR A 248 -12.35 9.07 -29.28
C THR A 248 -12.71 8.90 -27.81
N ARG A 249 -13.29 9.95 -27.21
CA ARG A 249 -13.75 9.91 -25.83
C ARG A 249 -15.11 9.22 -25.77
N TYR A 250 -15.21 8.18 -24.95
CA TYR A 250 -16.43 7.45 -24.66
C TYR A 250 -16.84 7.63 -23.20
N HIS A 251 -18.15 7.65 -22.99
CA HIS A 251 -18.83 7.57 -21.70
C HIS A 251 -19.49 6.20 -21.58
N TYR A 252 -19.49 5.65 -20.37
CA TYR A 252 -20.07 4.34 -20.12
C TYR A 252 -20.82 4.26 -18.79
N ALA A 253 -21.83 3.40 -18.75
CA ALA A 253 -22.56 3.02 -17.54
C ALA A 253 -23.09 1.59 -17.68
N VAL A 254 -23.13 0.86 -16.56
CA VAL A 254 -23.61 -0.53 -16.53
C VAL A 254 -25.09 -0.56 -16.20
N GLU A 255 -25.82 -1.44 -16.89
CA GLU A 255 -27.19 -1.78 -16.58
C GLU A 255 -27.26 -3.16 -15.93
N LEU A 256 -27.88 -3.23 -14.74
CA LEU A 256 -28.18 -4.47 -14.04
C LEU A 256 -29.70 -4.67 -13.98
N ASP A 257 -30.20 -5.77 -14.53
CA ASP A 257 -31.63 -6.13 -14.54
C ASP A 257 -32.56 -5.00 -15.07
N GLY A 258 -32.11 -4.28 -16.10
CA GLY A 258 -32.86 -3.19 -16.72
C GLY A 258 -32.70 -1.83 -16.04
N GLU A 259 -31.92 -1.73 -14.95
CA GLU A 259 -31.62 -0.46 -14.26
C GLU A 259 -30.21 0.03 -14.62
N LEU A 260 -30.11 1.14 -15.34
CA LEU A 260 -28.84 1.77 -15.73
C LEU A 260 -28.27 2.57 -14.55
N ASP A 261 -27.06 2.22 -14.10
CA ASP A 261 -26.35 2.90 -13.03
C ASP A 261 -25.53 4.08 -13.56
N THR A 262 -26.12 5.27 -13.55
CA THR A 262 -25.41 6.51 -13.90
C THR A 262 -24.64 7.12 -12.72
N VAL A 263 -24.78 6.60 -11.50
CA VAL A 263 -24.04 7.07 -10.33
C VAL A 263 -22.58 6.66 -10.46
N ARG A 264 -22.36 5.43 -10.91
CA ARG A 264 -21.03 4.88 -11.24
C ARG A 264 -20.75 4.94 -12.73
N ALA A 265 -21.19 5.98 -13.44
CA ALA A 265 -20.76 6.20 -14.81
C ALA A 265 -19.26 6.59 -14.87
N GLY A 266 -18.60 6.26 -15.96
CA GLY A 266 -17.21 6.63 -16.21
C GLY A 266 -16.96 7.07 -17.65
N THR A 267 -15.71 7.42 -17.93
CA THR A 267 -15.22 7.81 -19.25
C THR A 267 -13.78 7.34 -19.46
N PHE A 268 -13.44 7.09 -20.72
CA PHE A 268 -12.08 6.87 -21.19
C PHE A 268 -11.95 7.44 -22.60
N ARG A 269 -10.73 7.57 -23.12
CA ARG A 269 -10.46 7.89 -24.52
C ARG A 269 -9.70 6.73 -25.14
N THR A 270 -10.19 6.18 -26.25
CA THR A 270 -9.46 5.17 -27.01
C THR A 270 -8.13 5.73 -27.48
N PHE A 271 -7.13 4.87 -27.60
CA PHE A 271 -5.81 5.34 -27.97
C PHE A 271 -5.77 5.79 -29.43
N PRO A 272 -4.94 6.78 -29.74
CA PRO A 272 -4.79 7.26 -31.10
C PRO A 272 -3.95 6.29 -31.94
N THR A 273 -4.12 6.36 -33.26
CA THR A 273 -3.27 5.68 -34.24
C THR A 273 -2.43 6.71 -34.99
N GLY A 274 -1.10 6.66 -34.84
CA GLY A 274 -0.19 7.59 -35.48
C GLY A 274 0.20 8.81 -34.62
N PRO A 275 0.70 9.90 -35.24
CA PRO A 275 1.25 11.05 -34.52
C PRO A 275 0.22 11.86 -33.76
N VAL A 276 0.44 12.06 -32.47
CA VAL A 276 -0.47 12.75 -31.55
C VAL A 276 0.23 13.08 -30.23
N SER A 277 -0.03 14.26 -29.69
CA SER A 277 0.45 14.62 -28.36
C SER A 277 -0.57 14.28 -27.28
N TYR A 278 -0.10 13.76 -26.15
CA TYR A 278 -0.93 13.40 -25.00
C TYR A 278 -0.13 13.32 -23.70
N VAL A 279 -0.83 13.31 -22.58
CA VAL A 279 -0.24 13.18 -21.24
C VAL A 279 -0.54 11.80 -20.66
N VAL A 280 0.47 11.16 -20.10
CA VAL A 280 0.34 10.00 -19.21
C VAL A 280 0.61 10.47 -17.79
N ALA A 281 -0.32 10.22 -16.86
CA ALA A 281 -0.04 10.39 -15.44
C ALA A 281 0.60 9.12 -14.89
N ILE A 282 1.51 9.26 -13.93
CA ILE A 282 2.26 8.15 -13.34
C ILE A 282 2.20 8.28 -11.81
N GLY A 283 1.86 7.19 -11.14
CA GLY A 283 1.80 7.15 -9.68
C GLY A 283 2.17 5.79 -9.12
N ALA A 284 2.63 5.76 -7.88
CA ALA A 284 2.94 4.55 -7.13
C ALA A 284 2.76 4.80 -5.63
N CYS A 285 2.68 3.73 -4.85
CA CYS A 285 2.72 3.78 -3.39
C CYS A 285 1.58 4.60 -2.76
N ALA A 286 0.35 4.12 -2.95
CA ALA A 286 -0.85 4.65 -2.31
C ALA A 286 -1.20 3.89 -1.03
N ARG A 287 -1.56 4.61 0.04
CA ARG A 287 -2.12 3.96 1.24
C ARG A 287 -3.35 3.14 0.84
N VAL A 288 -3.54 2.00 1.50
CA VAL A 288 -4.78 1.24 1.40
C VAL A 288 -5.97 2.13 1.79
N GLY A 289 -6.98 2.19 0.92
CA GLY A 289 -8.15 3.06 1.13
C GLY A 289 -7.78 4.54 1.22
N SER A 290 -6.84 5.01 0.39
CA SER A 290 -6.47 6.43 0.37
C SER A 290 -7.61 7.30 -0.19
N ASN A 291 -7.76 8.49 0.38
CA ASN A 291 -8.59 9.56 -0.19
C ASN A 291 -7.75 10.82 -0.41
N GLY A 292 -6.43 10.70 -0.62
CA GLY A 292 -5.50 11.83 -0.75
C GLY A 292 -5.86 12.81 -1.86
N ALA A 293 -5.63 14.11 -1.64
CA ALA A 293 -5.87 15.15 -2.66
C ALA A 293 -4.99 14.99 -3.91
N VAL A 294 -3.92 14.18 -3.86
CA VAL A 294 -3.09 13.87 -5.04
C VAL A 294 -3.90 13.24 -6.18
N PHE A 295 -4.93 12.43 -5.88
CA PHE A 295 -5.78 11.84 -6.91
C PHE A 295 -6.63 12.90 -7.65
N ASP A 296 -7.02 13.98 -6.96
CA ASP A 296 -7.72 15.10 -7.60
C ASP A 296 -6.82 15.82 -8.60
N SER A 297 -5.55 15.99 -8.25
CA SER A 297 -4.55 16.65 -9.10
C SER A 297 -4.20 15.82 -10.32
N ILE A 298 -4.04 14.50 -10.15
CA ILE A 298 -3.87 13.57 -11.28
C ILE A 298 -5.08 13.64 -12.21
N ARG A 299 -6.30 13.61 -11.66
CA ARG A 299 -7.54 13.70 -12.44
C ARG A 299 -7.65 15.04 -13.18
N GLN A 300 -7.25 16.14 -12.55
CA GLN A 300 -7.27 17.48 -13.16
C GLN A 300 -6.28 17.64 -14.31
N ALA A 301 -5.23 16.80 -14.36
CA ALA A 301 -4.31 16.77 -15.49
C ALA A 301 -4.93 16.17 -16.78
N ASP A 302 -6.17 15.63 -16.72
CA ASP A 302 -6.89 14.97 -17.82
C ASP A 302 -5.99 14.02 -18.65
N PRO A 303 -5.30 13.07 -18.02
CA PRO A 303 -4.38 12.19 -18.73
C PRO A 303 -5.14 11.26 -19.69
N LEU A 304 -4.52 10.91 -20.82
CA LEU A 304 -5.00 9.85 -21.70
C LEU A 304 -4.98 8.48 -20.98
N LEU A 305 -3.97 8.30 -20.12
CA LEU A 305 -3.70 7.09 -19.38
C LEU A 305 -3.15 7.44 -17.99
N TYR A 306 -3.66 6.78 -16.95
CA TYR A 306 -3.00 6.73 -15.66
C TYR A 306 -2.26 5.40 -15.50
N LEU A 307 -0.93 5.49 -15.44
CA LEU A 307 0.00 4.39 -15.32
C LEU A 307 0.40 4.20 -13.85
N ILE A 308 0.04 3.05 -13.28
CA ILE A 308 0.29 2.73 -11.86
C ILE A 308 1.50 1.80 -11.77
N ALA A 309 2.61 2.32 -11.25
CA ALA A 309 3.91 1.68 -11.22
C ALA A 309 4.18 0.95 -9.89
N GLY A 310 3.22 0.13 -9.45
CA GLY A 310 3.31 -0.60 -8.20
C GLY A 310 2.67 0.09 -7.01
N ASP A 311 2.46 -0.70 -5.97
CA ASP A 311 1.81 -0.33 -4.72
C ASP A 311 0.53 0.50 -4.94
N LEU A 312 -0.39 -0.04 -5.75
CA LEU A 312 -1.75 0.46 -5.86
C LEU A 312 -2.42 0.57 -4.48
N HIS A 313 -2.05 -0.33 -3.57
CA HIS A 313 -2.46 -0.29 -2.16
C HIS A 313 -1.39 -0.90 -1.22
N TYR A 314 -1.40 -0.47 0.04
CA TYR A 314 -0.64 -1.11 1.13
C TYR A 314 -1.49 -2.16 1.87
N GLY A 315 -2.00 -3.11 1.09
CA GLY A 315 -2.99 -4.10 1.49
C GLY A 315 -2.41 -5.43 1.97
N ASP A 316 -1.17 -5.43 2.48
CA ASP A 316 -0.31 -6.60 2.60
C ASP A 316 -1.02 -7.88 3.00
N ASN A 317 -0.76 -8.93 2.24
CA ASN A 317 -1.31 -10.25 2.47
C ASN A 317 -0.21 -11.31 2.37
N GLY A 318 0.18 -11.88 3.51
CA GLY A 318 1.19 -12.95 3.58
C GLY A 318 0.62 -14.36 3.43
N ARG A 319 -0.63 -14.52 2.99
CA ARG A 319 -1.34 -15.81 2.92
C ARG A 319 -2.02 -16.01 1.57
N ASN A 320 -2.26 -17.26 1.20
CA ASN A 320 -3.10 -17.63 0.05
C ASN A 320 -4.59 -17.38 0.37
N ASP A 321 -4.99 -16.12 0.46
CA ASP A 321 -6.33 -15.69 0.85
C ASP A 321 -6.90 -14.72 -0.19
N ILE A 322 -7.70 -15.25 -1.12
CA ILE A 322 -8.32 -14.45 -2.18
C ILE A 322 -9.34 -13.45 -1.64
N VAL A 323 -10.11 -13.83 -0.61
CA VAL A 323 -11.13 -12.96 0.01
C VAL A 323 -10.47 -11.70 0.54
N ARG A 324 -9.25 -11.84 1.05
CA ARG A 324 -8.51 -10.69 1.55
C ARG A 324 -8.06 -9.72 0.47
N TYR A 325 -7.57 -10.20 -0.67
CA TYR A 325 -7.26 -9.34 -1.81
C TYR A 325 -8.52 -8.62 -2.32
N GLN A 326 -9.60 -9.38 -2.40
CA GLN A 326 -10.94 -8.93 -2.73
C GLN A 326 -11.41 -7.74 -1.86
N GLU A 327 -11.31 -7.84 -0.53
CA GLU A 327 -11.63 -6.73 0.39
C GLU A 327 -10.76 -5.49 0.18
N VAL A 328 -9.46 -5.67 -0.09
CA VAL A 328 -8.52 -4.58 -0.30
C VAL A 328 -8.80 -3.86 -1.62
N MET A 329 -9.07 -4.62 -2.69
CA MET A 329 -9.38 -4.06 -4.01
C MET A 329 -10.71 -3.31 -3.97
N ASP A 330 -11.76 -3.88 -3.37
CA ASP A 330 -13.06 -3.21 -3.23
C ASP A 330 -12.93 -1.89 -2.47
N LEU A 331 -12.15 -1.87 -1.37
CA LEU A 331 -11.89 -0.65 -0.62
C LEU A 331 -11.16 0.39 -1.48
N THR A 332 -10.08 -0.01 -2.16
CA THR A 332 -9.24 0.85 -2.99
C THR A 332 -10.02 1.49 -4.16
N LEU A 333 -10.87 0.71 -4.81
CA LEU A 333 -11.65 1.17 -5.97
C LEU A 333 -12.90 1.99 -5.58
N SER A 334 -13.26 1.99 -4.29
CA SER A 334 -14.47 2.67 -3.77
C SER A 334 -14.19 3.98 -3.05
N MET A 335 -12.94 4.28 -2.67
CA MET A 335 -12.64 5.55 -1.98
C MET A 335 -12.96 6.75 -2.88
N PRO A 336 -13.53 7.85 -2.34
CA PRO A 336 -14.08 8.93 -3.18
C PRO A 336 -13.08 9.50 -4.19
N ALA A 337 -11.89 9.91 -3.75
CA ALA A 337 -10.85 10.48 -4.62
C ALA A 337 -10.32 9.46 -5.65
N GLN A 338 -10.01 8.24 -5.20
CA GLN A 338 -9.52 7.16 -6.07
C GLN A 338 -10.56 6.78 -7.12
N SER A 339 -11.79 6.54 -6.70
CA SER A 339 -12.90 6.18 -7.59
C SER A 339 -13.19 7.30 -8.59
N ALA A 340 -13.12 8.58 -8.18
CA ALA A 340 -13.28 9.70 -9.10
C ALA A 340 -12.20 9.71 -10.19
N LEU A 341 -10.94 9.42 -9.84
CA LEU A 341 -9.86 9.27 -10.83
C LEU A 341 -10.08 8.04 -11.73
N TYR A 342 -10.32 6.87 -11.16
CA TYR A 342 -10.44 5.60 -11.91
C TYR A 342 -11.65 5.54 -12.84
N ARG A 343 -12.68 6.36 -12.61
CA ARG A 343 -13.81 6.54 -13.55
C ARG A 343 -13.56 7.60 -14.61
N SER A 344 -12.46 8.36 -14.55
CA SER A 344 -12.24 9.53 -15.41
C SER A 344 -11.22 9.31 -16.54
N THR A 345 -10.43 8.24 -16.47
CA THR A 345 -9.37 7.94 -17.45
C THR A 345 -9.11 6.43 -17.52
N ALA A 346 -8.41 6.00 -18.57
CA ALA A 346 -7.95 4.63 -18.71
C ALA A 346 -6.82 4.33 -17.71
N ILE A 347 -6.80 3.11 -17.17
CA ILE A 347 -5.77 2.63 -16.23
C ILE A 347 -4.94 1.53 -16.87
N ALA A 348 -3.62 1.59 -16.68
CA ALA A 348 -2.73 0.44 -16.83
C ALA A 348 -1.94 0.29 -15.53
N TYR A 349 -1.92 -0.92 -14.98
CA TYR A 349 -1.43 -1.18 -13.63
C TYR A 349 -0.50 -2.38 -13.62
N MET A 350 0.66 -2.25 -12.98
CA MET A 350 1.52 -3.37 -12.63
C MET A 350 1.75 -3.34 -11.13
N TRP A 351 1.61 -4.48 -10.45
CA TRP A 351 1.82 -4.56 -9.01
C TRP A 351 3.27 -4.29 -8.60
N ASP A 352 3.48 -3.99 -7.32
CA ASP A 352 4.73 -4.28 -6.63
C ASP A 352 4.48 -5.16 -5.39
N ASP A 353 5.39 -5.22 -4.42
CA ASP A 353 5.31 -6.15 -3.29
C ASP A 353 4.07 -5.96 -2.41
N HIS A 354 3.67 -4.72 -2.12
CA HIS A 354 2.53 -4.45 -1.23
C HIS A 354 1.16 -4.76 -1.87
N ASP A 355 1.14 -4.89 -3.20
CA ASP A 355 -0.01 -5.41 -3.92
C ASP A 355 0.03 -6.93 -4.09
N TYR A 356 1.23 -7.49 -4.23
CA TYR A 356 1.45 -8.91 -4.52
C TYR A 356 1.51 -9.78 -3.26
N GLY A 357 1.94 -9.24 -2.13
CA GLY A 357 2.17 -9.99 -0.89
C GLY A 357 2.40 -9.09 0.31
N GLY A 358 3.43 -9.38 1.11
CA GLY A 358 3.96 -8.42 2.09
C GLY A 358 5.24 -7.78 1.57
N ASN A 359 5.81 -6.86 2.35
CA ASN A 359 7.09 -6.22 2.05
C ASN A 359 8.15 -7.22 1.57
N ASP A 360 8.83 -6.88 0.47
CA ASP A 360 9.85 -7.65 -0.25
C ASP A 360 9.38 -9.02 -0.78
N ALA A 361 8.07 -9.25 -0.94
CA ALA A 361 7.57 -10.53 -1.44
C ALA A 361 8.09 -10.87 -2.85
N ASP A 362 8.34 -12.17 -3.07
CA ASP A 362 8.79 -12.74 -4.35
C ASP A 362 7.95 -13.96 -4.75
N GLY A 363 8.35 -14.68 -5.79
CA GLY A 363 7.61 -15.82 -6.29
C GLY A 363 7.39 -16.92 -5.24
N SER A 364 8.21 -17.00 -4.18
CA SER A 364 8.03 -17.97 -3.10
C SER A 364 6.90 -17.60 -2.12
N SER A 365 6.33 -16.40 -2.23
CA SER A 365 5.28 -15.91 -1.34
C SER A 365 4.09 -16.87 -1.27
N PRO A 366 3.59 -17.22 -0.06
CA PRO A 366 2.37 -17.99 0.09
C PRO A 366 1.16 -17.33 -0.58
N SER A 367 1.17 -16.01 -0.79
CA SER A 367 0.08 -15.25 -1.38
C SER A 367 -0.01 -15.35 -2.90
N ARG A 368 1.05 -15.83 -3.58
CA ARG A 368 1.19 -15.80 -5.04
C ARG A 368 -0.08 -16.16 -5.79
N ARG A 369 -0.67 -17.33 -5.50
CA ARG A 369 -1.87 -17.81 -6.22
C ARG A 369 -3.06 -16.87 -6.04
N ALA A 370 -3.30 -16.42 -4.81
CA ALA A 370 -4.40 -15.49 -4.52
C ALA A 370 -4.17 -14.11 -5.16
N ALA A 371 -2.94 -13.59 -5.13
CA ALA A 371 -2.60 -12.33 -5.79
C ALA A 371 -2.82 -12.40 -7.31
N MET A 372 -2.34 -13.46 -7.95
CA MET A 372 -2.49 -13.69 -9.40
C MET A 372 -3.95 -13.84 -9.83
N ALA A 373 -4.76 -14.52 -9.01
CA ALA A 373 -6.19 -14.66 -9.23
C ALA A 373 -6.90 -13.30 -9.06
N ALA A 374 -6.59 -12.55 -8.00
CA ALA A 374 -7.18 -11.23 -7.76
C ALA A 374 -6.87 -10.25 -8.89
N TYR A 375 -5.63 -10.23 -9.38
CA TYR A 375 -5.25 -9.34 -10.49
C TYR A 375 -6.07 -9.64 -11.75
N ARG A 376 -6.21 -10.92 -12.13
CA ARG A 376 -7.04 -11.33 -13.29
C ARG A 376 -8.54 -11.09 -13.09
N GLU A 377 -9.03 -11.15 -11.84
CA GLU A 377 -10.43 -10.86 -11.50
C GLU A 377 -10.74 -9.36 -11.59
N TYR A 378 -9.84 -8.51 -11.07
CA TYR A 378 -10.12 -7.08 -10.85
C TYR A 378 -9.59 -6.14 -11.93
N VAL A 379 -8.42 -6.45 -12.50
CA VAL A 379 -7.67 -5.53 -13.34
C VAL A 379 -8.09 -5.73 -14.80
N PRO A 380 -8.59 -4.69 -15.49
CA PRO A 380 -8.73 -4.72 -16.94
C PRO A 380 -7.34 -4.74 -17.56
N SER A 381 -6.92 -5.88 -18.10
CA SER A 381 -5.55 -6.14 -18.56
C SER A 381 -5.53 -6.48 -20.04
N TYR A 382 -4.44 -6.11 -20.71
CA TYR A 382 -4.16 -6.66 -22.04
C TYR A 382 -3.92 -8.18 -21.94
N ASP A 383 -3.81 -8.85 -23.09
CA ASP A 383 -3.64 -10.31 -23.14
C ASP A 383 -2.56 -10.80 -22.17
N LEU A 384 -3.01 -11.46 -21.10
CA LEU A 384 -2.16 -12.11 -20.12
C LEU A 384 -1.98 -13.57 -20.54
N SER A 385 -0.75 -14.06 -20.41
CA SER A 385 -0.48 -15.50 -20.43
C SER A 385 -1.23 -16.20 -19.28
N GLY A 386 -1.40 -17.52 -19.39
CA GLY A 386 -2.32 -18.33 -18.57
C GLY A 386 -2.27 -18.13 -17.05
N ASP A 387 -3.21 -18.74 -16.32
CA ASP A 387 -3.56 -18.39 -14.93
C ASP A 387 -2.42 -18.36 -13.90
N GLU A 388 -1.31 -19.07 -14.14
CA GLU A 388 -0.13 -19.13 -13.26
C GLU A 388 1.13 -18.47 -13.85
N THR A 389 1.04 -17.85 -15.02
CA THR A 389 2.14 -17.08 -15.64
C THR A 389 2.17 -15.66 -15.08
N ALA A 390 3.37 -15.10 -14.95
CA ALA A 390 3.56 -13.70 -14.55
C ALA A 390 2.74 -12.75 -15.43
N VAL A 391 2.23 -11.65 -14.85
CA VAL A 391 1.20 -10.80 -15.47
C VAL A 391 1.76 -9.68 -16.36
N TYR A 392 2.95 -9.91 -16.91
CA TYR A 392 3.59 -8.97 -17.84
C TYR A 392 2.73 -8.77 -19.09
N GLN A 393 2.76 -7.55 -19.63
CA GLN A 393 1.90 -7.16 -20.74
C GLN A 393 2.49 -5.98 -21.51
N ALA A 394 2.03 -5.78 -22.74
CA ALA A 394 2.46 -4.65 -23.57
C ALA A 394 1.33 -4.15 -24.48
N PHE A 395 1.34 -2.84 -24.75
CA PHE A 395 0.33 -2.17 -25.57
C PHE A 395 0.89 -0.93 -26.24
N SER A 396 0.12 -0.32 -27.14
CA SER A 396 0.54 0.87 -27.88
C SER A 396 -0.50 1.99 -27.78
N ALA A 397 -0.02 3.21 -27.64
CA ALA A 397 -0.82 4.43 -27.83
C ALA A 397 -0.07 5.35 -28.79
N GLY A 398 -0.70 5.71 -29.92
CA GLY A 398 -0.01 6.44 -30.98
C GLY A 398 1.22 5.69 -31.49
N ARG A 399 2.37 6.38 -31.50
CA ARG A 399 3.68 5.82 -31.88
C ARG A 399 4.51 5.32 -30.68
N VAL A 400 3.93 5.25 -29.48
CA VAL A 400 4.62 4.80 -28.26
C VAL A 400 4.23 3.36 -27.90
N ARG A 401 5.22 2.53 -27.56
CA ARG A 401 5.01 1.20 -26.97
C ARG A 401 5.17 1.28 -25.45
N TYR A 402 4.22 0.73 -24.72
CA TYR A 402 4.31 0.54 -23.28
C TYR A 402 4.54 -0.94 -22.98
N ILE A 403 5.56 -1.25 -22.19
CA ILE A 403 5.93 -2.60 -21.76
C ILE A 403 5.90 -2.61 -20.23
N LEU A 404 5.04 -3.45 -19.63
CA LEU A 404 4.88 -3.56 -18.18
C LEU A 404 5.42 -4.92 -17.75
N THR A 405 6.48 -4.92 -16.94
CA THR A 405 7.09 -6.15 -16.43
C THR A 405 6.65 -6.43 -15.00
N ASP A 406 6.22 -7.67 -14.76
CA ASP A 406 5.99 -8.21 -13.42
C ASP A 406 7.34 -8.58 -12.78
N ALA A 407 7.73 -7.85 -11.74
CA ALA A 407 9.00 -8.06 -11.05
C ALA A 407 8.85 -8.88 -9.76
N ARG A 408 7.70 -9.52 -9.52
CA ARG A 408 7.39 -10.18 -8.23
C ARG A 408 7.02 -11.64 -8.39
N SER A 409 6.11 -11.99 -9.30
CA SER A 409 5.46 -13.30 -9.24
C SER A 409 6.30 -14.48 -9.74
N ALA A 410 7.26 -14.24 -10.63
CA ALA A 410 8.21 -15.25 -11.13
C ALA A 410 9.61 -15.13 -10.52
N ARG A 411 9.86 -14.05 -9.76
CA ARG A 411 11.13 -13.77 -9.09
C ARG A 411 11.58 -14.97 -8.26
N ASN A 412 12.81 -15.45 -8.51
CA ASN A 412 13.45 -16.62 -7.90
C ASN A 412 12.73 -17.98 -8.05
N LEU A 413 11.69 -18.10 -8.87
CA LEU A 413 11.02 -19.39 -9.13
C LEU A 413 11.47 -20.08 -10.41
N ASP A 414 11.79 -19.30 -11.43
CA ASP A 414 12.04 -19.75 -12.80
C ASP A 414 13.45 -19.32 -13.23
N ASN A 415 14.47 -19.91 -12.61
CA ASN A 415 15.88 -19.62 -12.91
C ASN A 415 16.34 -20.53 -14.08
N ASP A 416 16.70 -19.95 -15.23
CA ASP A 416 17.35 -20.67 -16.34
C ASP A 416 18.87 -20.49 -16.34
N GLU A 417 19.58 -21.40 -17.02
CA GLU A 417 21.03 -21.52 -17.34
C GLU A 417 22.03 -21.43 -16.18
N ASN A 418 21.72 -20.68 -15.12
CA ASN A 418 22.49 -20.52 -13.92
C ASN A 418 21.57 -20.70 -12.72
N GLU A 419 21.25 -21.95 -12.38
CA GLU A 419 20.36 -22.32 -11.26
C GLU A 419 20.75 -21.63 -9.94
N ASP A 420 22.03 -21.25 -9.79
CA ASP A 420 22.58 -20.60 -8.60
C ASP A 420 22.38 -19.07 -8.56
N ALA A 421 22.02 -18.42 -9.68
CA ALA A 421 21.82 -16.97 -9.75
C ALA A 421 20.34 -16.59 -9.50
N PRO A 422 20.07 -15.56 -8.66
CA PRO A 422 18.71 -15.06 -8.47
C PRO A 422 18.19 -14.42 -9.76
N SER A 423 16.89 -14.60 -10.03
CA SER A 423 16.21 -14.03 -11.21
C SER A 423 15.09 -13.08 -10.80
N MET A 424 15.04 -11.90 -11.43
CA MET A 424 14.02 -10.86 -11.16
C MET A 424 12.73 -11.17 -11.90
N LEU A 425 12.82 -11.39 -13.22
CA LEU A 425 11.65 -11.59 -14.08
C LEU A 425 11.28 -13.07 -14.25
N GLY A 426 12.19 -14.00 -13.91
CA GLY A 426 12.06 -15.40 -14.31
C GLY A 426 12.34 -15.60 -15.80
N PHE A 427 12.64 -16.84 -16.19
CA PHE A 427 13.07 -17.17 -17.54
C PHE A 427 12.04 -16.82 -18.63
N GLU A 428 10.78 -17.26 -18.48
CA GLU A 428 9.74 -17.06 -19.50
C GLU A 428 9.55 -15.57 -19.83
N GLN A 429 9.37 -14.74 -18.80
CA GLN A 429 9.16 -13.31 -18.97
C GLN A 429 10.43 -12.59 -19.43
N LYS A 430 11.62 -13.01 -18.97
CA LYS A 430 12.89 -12.40 -19.40
C LYS A 430 13.10 -12.58 -20.90
N GLU A 431 12.84 -13.77 -21.44
CA GLU A 431 12.94 -14.03 -22.87
C GLU A 431 11.85 -13.29 -23.66
N TRP A 432 10.62 -13.24 -23.14
CA TRP A 432 9.57 -12.41 -23.74
C TRP A 432 10.00 -10.94 -23.81
N PHE A 433 10.51 -10.37 -22.70
CA PHE A 433 10.87 -8.96 -22.60
C PHE A 433 12.00 -8.59 -23.58
N LYS A 434 13.05 -9.41 -23.69
CA LYS A 434 14.11 -9.20 -24.67
C LYS A 434 13.59 -9.13 -26.11
N ASN A 435 12.67 -10.03 -26.47
CA ASN A 435 12.08 -10.04 -27.80
C ASN A 435 11.15 -8.84 -28.02
N GLU A 436 10.31 -8.54 -27.03
CA GLU A 436 9.34 -7.45 -27.09
C GLU A 436 10.02 -6.09 -27.19
N ILE A 437 11.02 -5.81 -26.34
CA ILE A 437 11.71 -4.51 -26.35
C ILE A 437 12.50 -4.29 -27.65
N LEU A 438 13.08 -5.34 -28.23
CA LEU A 438 13.78 -5.27 -29.50
C LEU A 438 12.81 -5.02 -30.67
N ALA A 439 11.67 -5.70 -30.69
CA ALA A 439 10.66 -5.47 -31.71
C ALA A 439 10.06 -4.06 -31.60
N ALA A 440 9.76 -3.62 -30.38
CA ALA A 440 9.23 -2.30 -30.08
C ALA A 440 10.20 -1.19 -30.50
N SER A 441 11.50 -1.31 -30.19
CA SER A 441 12.48 -0.28 -30.55
C SER A 441 12.62 -0.09 -32.06
N GLN A 442 12.27 -1.10 -32.86
CA GLN A 442 12.33 -1.05 -34.33
C GLN A 442 11.02 -0.60 -34.98
N THR A 443 9.90 -0.61 -34.25
CA THR A 443 8.56 -0.40 -34.81
C THR A 443 7.81 0.78 -34.19
N HIS A 444 8.29 1.28 -33.06
CA HIS A 444 7.75 2.43 -32.34
C HIS A 444 8.80 3.52 -32.20
N GLU A 445 8.32 4.74 -32.09
CA GLU A 445 9.16 5.92 -31.97
C GLU A 445 9.77 6.01 -30.58
N LEU A 446 8.99 5.66 -29.54
CA LEU A 446 9.41 5.60 -28.15
C LEU A 446 8.92 4.29 -27.51
N VAL A 447 9.76 3.69 -26.67
CA VAL A 447 9.42 2.58 -25.78
C VAL A 447 9.43 3.07 -24.33
N VAL A 448 8.32 2.90 -23.63
CA VAL A 448 8.19 3.15 -22.20
C VAL A 448 8.12 1.81 -21.46
N TRP A 449 9.15 1.51 -20.69
CA TRP A 449 9.22 0.31 -19.86
C TRP A 449 8.83 0.65 -18.42
N LEU A 450 7.67 0.16 -17.97
CA LEU A 450 7.32 0.16 -16.56
C LEU A 450 7.92 -1.08 -15.89
N ASN A 451 8.84 -0.83 -14.97
CA ASN A 451 9.37 -1.82 -14.04
C ASN A 451 9.20 -1.25 -12.62
N PRO A 452 8.43 -1.90 -11.73
CA PRO A 452 8.03 -1.30 -10.45
C PRO A 452 9.20 -1.16 -9.45
N VAL A 453 10.32 -1.86 -9.68
CA VAL A 453 11.42 -2.03 -8.71
C VAL A 453 12.64 -1.18 -9.08
N PRO A 454 13.34 -0.49 -8.16
CA PRO A 454 14.43 0.43 -8.51
C PRO A 454 15.58 -0.24 -9.28
N TRP A 455 15.90 0.29 -10.47
CA TRP A 455 16.95 -0.21 -11.36
C TRP A 455 18.36 0.21 -10.95
N ILE A 456 18.54 1.49 -10.62
CA ILE A 456 19.85 2.09 -10.31
C ILE A 456 20.21 1.73 -8.87
N ALA A 457 21.11 0.76 -8.70
CA ALA A 457 21.54 0.32 -7.38
C ALA A 457 22.92 -0.32 -7.42
N THR A 458 23.67 -0.22 -6.31
CA THR A 458 24.90 -1.01 -6.14
C THR A 458 24.54 -2.49 -6.03
N ALA A 459 25.37 -3.36 -6.62
CA ALA A 459 25.17 -4.81 -6.49
C ALA A 459 25.24 -5.22 -5.01
N GLN A 460 24.20 -5.92 -4.55
CA GLN A 460 24.06 -6.34 -3.16
C GLN A 460 23.16 -7.58 -3.08
N ASP A 461 23.75 -8.74 -2.75
CA ASP A 461 23.03 -9.99 -2.60
C ASP A 461 21.84 -9.87 -1.63
N GLY A 462 20.69 -10.41 -2.06
CA GLY A 462 19.45 -10.41 -1.25
C GLY A 462 18.75 -9.05 -1.13
N ALA A 463 19.18 -8.02 -1.86
CA ALA A 463 18.46 -6.74 -1.91
C ALA A 463 17.19 -6.85 -2.76
N ASP A 464 16.14 -6.12 -2.36
CA ASP A 464 14.83 -6.12 -3.03
C ASP A 464 14.80 -5.34 -4.35
N HIS A 465 15.85 -4.54 -4.61
CA HIS A 465 16.04 -3.80 -5.86
C HIS A 465 16.89 -4.57 -6.87
N TRP A 466 17.02 -4.08 -8.11
CA TRP A 466 17.81 -4.77 -9.16
C TRP A 466 19.30 -5.00 -8.83
N GLY A 467 19.87 -4.31 -7.84
CA GLY A 467 21.19 -4.63 -7.30
C GLY A 467 21.31 -6.06 -6.70
N GLY A 468 20.21 -6.67 -6.24
CA GLY A 468 20.16 -8.08 -5.83
C GLY A 468 20.14 -9.07 -6.98
N TYR A 469 19.93 -8.58 -8.20
CA TYR A 469 19.77 -9.35 -9.43
C TYR A 469 20.77 -8.87 -10.48
N ALA A 470 22.00 -8.52 -10.05
CA ALA A 470 22.99 -7.85 -10.87
C ALA A 470 23.39 -8.63 -12.15
N VAL A 471 23.34 -9.97 -12.11
CA VAL A 471 23.59 -10.83 -13.27
C VAL A 471 22.52 -10.64 -14.34
N GLU A 472 21.25 -10.77 -13.97
CA GLU A 472 20.12 -10.54 -14.89
C GLU A 472 20.05 -9.08 -15.34
N ARG A 473 20.33 -8.12 -14.44
CA ARG A 473 20.41 -6.70 -14.81
C ARG A 473 21.45 -6.45 -15.90
N ALA A 474 22.64 -7.04 -15.76
CA ALA A 474 23.70 -6.93 -16.77
C ALA A 474 23.31 -7.63 -18.07
N GLU A 475 22.64 -8.77 -18.01
CA GLU A 475 22.11 -9.49 -19.17
C GLU A 475 21.12 -8.64 -19.98
N LEU A 476 20.15 -8.01 -19.31
CA LEU A 476 19.18 -7.11 -19.95
C LEU A 476 19.84 -5.84 -20.48
N ALA A 477 20.75 -5.23 -19.72
CA ALA A 477 21.50 -4.06 -20.17
C ALA A 477 22.37 -4.38 -21.40
N ASN A 478 23.01 -5.55 -21.42
CA ASN A 478 23.75 -6.06 -22.57
C ASN A 478 22.84 -6.27 -23.77
N HIS A 479 21.63 -6.80 -23.59
CA HIS A 479 20.66 -6.96 -24.68
C HIS A 479 20.26 -5.61 -25.29
N ILE A 480 19.98 -4.60 -24.46
CA ILE A 480 19.68 -3.23 -24.89
C ILE A 480 20.86 -2.64 -25.68
N ALA A 481 22.07 -2.69 -25.12
CA ALA A 481 23.26 -2.12 -25.73
C ALA A 481 23.65 -2.82 -27.05
N ASN A 482 23.64 -4.16 -27.08
CA ASN A 482 24.05 -4.94 -28.25
C ASN A 482 23.09 -4.78 -29.44
N ASN A 483 21.83 -4.42 -29.18
CA ASN A 483 20.84 -4.17 -30.21
C ASN A 483 20.66 -2.68 -30.54
N ASN A 484 21.45 -1.79 -29.94
CA ASN A 484 21.38 -0.33 -30.13
C ASN A 484 19.97 0.23 -29.88
N ILE A 485 19.32 -0.20 -28.79
CA ILE A 485 18.03 0.35 -28.38
C ILE A 485 18.28 1.70 -27.70
N ASP A 486 17.98 2.80 -28.40
CA ASP A 486 18.25 4.18 -27.97
C ASP A 486 16.98 5.03 -27.78
N ASN A 487 15.80 4.46 -27.99
CA ASN A 487 14.49 5.09 -27.84
C ASN A 487 13.70 4.56 -26.63
N LEU A 488 14.37 4.40 -25.49
CA LEU A 488 13.81 3.79 -24.27
C LEU A 488 13.71 4.79 -23.12
N LEU A 489 12.58 4.76 -22.41
CA LEU A 489 12.38 5.37 -21.09
C LEU A 489 11.94 4.30 -20.10
N MET A 490 12.59 4.22 -18.94
CA MET A 490 12.06 3.43 -17.82
C MET A 490 11.24 4.29 -16.86
N VAL A 491 10.13 3.73 -16.38
CA VAL A 491 9.32 4.28 -15.29
C VAL A 491 9.26 3.25 -14.16
N SER A 492 9.44 3.70 -12.92
CA SER A 492 9.50 2.87 -11.71
C SER A 492 8.73 3.48 -10.54
N GLY A 493 8.41 2.68 -9.54
CA GLY A 493 7.82 3.08 -8.25
C GLY A 493 8.74 2.72 -7.08
N ASP A 494 8.15 2.25 -5.98
CA ASP A 494 8.79 1.66 -4.77
C ASP A 494 9.69 2.59 -3.92
N ALA A 495 10.44 3.49 -4.54
CA ALA A 495 11.46 4.28 -3.86
C ALA A 495 10.91 5.40 -2.94
N HIS A 496 9.62 5.72 -3.02
CA HIS A 496 8.98 6.83 -2.28
C HIS A 496 9.67 8.20 -2.48
N MET A 497 10.13 8.45 -3.71
CA MET A 497 10.76 9.70 -4.11
C MET A 497 10.48 10.01 -5.56
N VAL A 498 10.49 11.30 -5.91
CA VAL A 498 10.64 11.70 -7.30
C VAL A 498 12.13 11.66 -7.59
N ALA A 499 12.54 10.97 -8.65
CA ALA A 499 13.92 10.99 -9.12
C ALA A 499 13.96 10.79 -10.64
N VAL A 500 14.89 11.49 -11.29
CA VAL A 500 15.18 11.30 -12.72
C VAL A 500 16.67 11.03 -12.92
N ASP A 501 16.96 10.04 -13.75
CA ASP A 501 18.28 9.86 -14.36
C ASP A 501 18.19 10.04 -15.87
N ASP A 502 19.14 10.77 -16.45
CA ASP A 502 19.22 11.08 -17.88
C ASP A 502 19.83 9.93 -18.72
N GLY A 503 20.15 8.81 -18.08
CA GLY A 503 20.85 7.69 -18.70
C GLY A 503 22.32 7.59 -18.29
N THR A 504 22.85 8.53 -17.52
CA THR A 504 24.22 8.49 -17.02
C THR A 504 24.49 7.29 -16.11
N ASN A 505 23.48 6.84 -15.34
CA ASN A 505 23.66 5.83 -14.29
C ASN A 505 22.82 4.55 -14.52
N THR A 506 22.18 4.41 -15.68
CA THR A 506 21.33 3.23 -16.00
C THR A 506 22.04 2.17 -16.84
N ASN A 507 23.23 2.44 -17.39
CA ASN A 507 23.98 1.45 -18.16
C ASN A 507 24.75 0.47 -17.25
N TYR A 508 24.29 -0.79 -17.23
CA TYR A 508 24.96 -1.91 -16.56
C TYR A 508 25.50 -2.96 -17.56
N SER A 509 25.64 -2.59 -18.84
CA SER A 509 26.21 -3.45 -19.87
C SER A 509 27.74 -3.46 -19.84
N ASP A 510 28.34 -4.42 -20.54
CA ASP A 510 29.79 -4.49 -20.79
C ASP A 510 30.25 -3.47 -21.85
N THR A 511 29.32 -2.80 -22.54
CA THR A 511 29.59 -1.79 -23.56
C THR A 511 29.56 -0.39 -22.96
N PRO A 512 30.66 0.38 -23.01
CA PRO A 512 30.65 1.77 -22.59
C PRO A 512 29.69 2.63 -23.42
N GLY A 513 28.94 3.51 -22.77
CA GLY A 513 27.99 4.40 -23.43
C GLY A 513 26.92 4.91 -22.45
N PRO A 514 26.04 5.83 -22.90
CA PRO A 514 24.87 6.19 -22.12
C PRO A 514 23.94 4.98 -21.98
N GLY A 515 23.17 4.94 -20.90
CA GLY A 515 22.02 4.05 -20.77
C GLY A 515 20.78 4.69 -21.37
N PHE A 516 19.66 4.57 -20.66
CA PHE A 516 18.37 5.12 -21.01
C PHE A 516 17.85 6.04 -19.88
N PRO A 517 17.07 7.08 -20.19
CA PRO A 517 16.36 7.87 -19.18
C PRO A 517 15.50 7.01 -18.26
N LEU A 518 15.45 7.38 -16.99
CA LEU A 518 14.68 6.67 -15.97
C LEU A 518 13.97 7.66 -15.05
N PHE A 519 12.70 7.38 -14.76
CA PHE A 519 11.89 8.11 -13.79
C PHE A 519 11.41 7.19 -12.66
N ASN A 520 11.66 7.59 -11.41
CA ASN A 520 10.94 7.04 -10.27
C ASN A 520 9.75 7.95 -9.93
N ALA A 521 8.55 7.39 -10.06
CA ALA A 521 7.34 7.99 -9.55
C ALA A 521 7.37 7.99 -8.02
N ALA A 522 7.08 9.14 -7.45
CA ALA A 522 7.06 9.30 -6.01
C ALA A 522 5.85 8.64 -5.36
N ALA A 523 5.87 8.60 -4.02
CA ALA A 523 4.76 8.08 -3.29
C ALA A 523 3.55 9.02 -3.36
N LEU A 524 2.41 8.47 -3.78
CA LEU A 524 1.12 9.14 -3.68
C LEU A 524 0.82 9.45 -2.22
N ASP A 525 1.06 8.52 -1.31
CA ASP A 525 0.56 8.61 0.07
C ASP A 525 1.45 7.98 1.15
N ARG A 526 2.69 7.63 0.82
CA ARG A 526 3.65 7.02 1.78
C ARG A 526 4.73 7.98 2.23
N LEU A 527 5.33 7.66 3.38
CA LEU A 527 6.47 8.41 3.90
C LEU A 527 7.65 8.31 2.92
N GLY A 528 8.33 9.44 2.73
CA GLY A 528 9.46 9.52 1.82
C GLY A 528 10.61 8.58 2.20
N SER A 529 11.21 7.97 1.18
CA SER A 529 12.41 7.15 1.30
C SER A 529 13.32 7.41 0.10
N ILE A 530 14.55 6.90 0.11
CA ILE A 530 15.46 6.98 -1.03
C ILE A 530 16.02 5.59 -1.26
N LYS A 531 15.78 5.03 -2.46
CA LYS A 531 16.33 3.76 -2.89
C LYS A 531 17.24 3.96 -4.10
N GLY A 532 18.42 3.36 -4.06
CA GLY A 532 19.34 3.36 -5.19
C GLY A 532 20.12 4.67 -5.42
N GLY A 533 20.45 4.92 -6.68
CA GLY A 533 21.21 6.10 -7.14
C GLY A 533 22.70 5.82 -7.41
N PRO A 534 23.46 6.86 -7.84
CA PRO A 534 23.05 8.26 -7.99
C PRO A 534 22.07 8.47 -9.15
N TYR A 535 21.27 9.55 -9.05
CA TYR A 535 20.34 10.01 -10.09
C TYR A 535 20.82 11.38 -10.60
N SER A 536 20.90 11.57 -11.93
CA SER A 536 21.47 12.79 -12.52
C SER A 536 20.78 14.09 -12.08
N GLU A 537 19.45 14.06 -11.96
CA GLU A 537 18.64 15.23 -11.54
C GLU A 537 18.38 15.28 -10.03
N GLY A 538 18.98 14.35 -9.28
CA GLY A 538 18.79 14.23 -7.84
C GLY A 538 17.51 13.50 -7.43
N THR A 539 17.15 13.63 -6.14
CA THR A 539 16.02 12.90 -5.53
C THR A 539 15.23 13.83 -4.62
N VAL A 540 13.91 13.65 -4.61
CA VAL A 540 12.98 14.37 -3.72
C VAL A 540 12.09 13.35 -3.01
N PRO A 541 12.45 12.89 -1.79
CA PRO A 541 11.63 11.96 -1.03
C PRO A 541 10.38 12.66 -0.49
N GLY A 542 9.26 11.94 -0.44
CA GLY A 542 8.02 12.45 0.15
C GLY A 542 6.77 11.77 -0.37
N GLY A 543 5.66 12.04 0.31
CA GLY A 543 4.32 11.64 -0.09
C GLY A 543 3.52 12.81 -0.67
N GLY A 544 2.37 12.53 -1.25
CA GLY A 544 1.56 13.53 -1.95
C GLY A 544 2.24 13.99 -3.22
N HIS A 545 2.94 13.09 -3.91
CA HIS A 545 3.65 13.38 -5.14
C HIS A 545 3.15 12.45 -6.26
N TYR A 546 3.22 12.91 -7.50
CA TYR A 546 2.92 12.11 -8.70
C TYR A 546 3.81 12.58 -9.86
N GLY A 547 3.82 11.85 -10.96
CA GLY A 547 4.54 12.23 -12.18
C GLY A 547 3.61 12.38 -13.38
N THR A 548 4.08 13.10 -14.39
CA THR A 548 3.53 13.03 -15.74
C THR A 548 4.63 12.73 -16.74
N LEU A 549 4.25 12.05 -17.82
CA LEU A 549 5.00 11.94 -19.05
C LEU A 549 4.17 12.60 -20.14
N GLU A 550 4.58 13.79 -20.56
CA GLU A 550 4.02 14.50 -21.71
C GLU A 550 4.73 14.00 -22.97
N ILE A 551 3.94 13.49 -23.91
CA ILE A 551 4.39 13.04 -25.22
C ILE A 551 4.01 14.13 -26.22
N GLU A 552 5.03 14.74 -26.83
CA GLU A 552 4.88 15.67 -27.95
C GLU A 552 5.32 14.96 -29.24
N ASP A 553 4.37 14.56 -30.09
CA ASP A 553 4.66 13.84 -31.33
C ASP A 553 4.45 14.76 -32.54
N SER A 554 5.56 15.11 -33.19
CA SER A 554 5.57 15.97 -34.38
C SER A 554 5.23 15.22 -35.68
N GLY A 555 5.17 13.89 -35.63
CA GLY A 555 5.11 13.01 -36.80
C GLY A 555 6.48 12.62 -37.36
N ASP A 556 7.51 13.41 -37.09
CA ASP A 556 8.90 13.05 -37.41
C ASP A 556 9.56 12.42 -36.19
N SER A 557 9.55 13.12 -35.05
CA SER A 557 10.11 12.65 -33.77
C SER A 557 9.11 12.81 -32.61
N ILE A 558 9.41 12.14 -31.49
CA ILE A 558 8.75 12.36 -30.19
C ILE A 558 9.70 13.10 -29.24
N THR A 559 9.20 14.14 -28.60
CA THR A 559 9.78 14.71 -27.38
C THR A 559 8.99 14.19 -26.18
N ALA A 560 9.70 13.64 -25.20
CA ALA A 560 9.15 13.12 -23.97
C ALA A 560 9.59 14.01 -22.80
N THR A 561 8.64 14.60 -22.10
CA THR A 561 8.88 15.46 -20.93
C THR A 561 8.32 14.79 -19.67
N ILE A 562 9.21 14.51 -18.73
CA ILE A 562 8.90 13.92 -17.43
C ILE A 562 8.86 15.04 -16.41
N THR A 563 7.76 15.16 -15.69
CA THR A 563 7.61 16.17 -14.64
C THR A 563 7.08 15.54 -13.37
N GLY A 564 7.81 15.74 -12.27
CA GLY A 564 7.36 15.36 -10.94
C GLY A 564 6.61 16.51 -10.27
N PHE A 565 5.47 16.21 -9.65
CA PHE A 565 4.60 17.18 -9.00
C PHE A 565 4.32 16.80 -7.56
N THR A 566 3.96 17.82 -6.80
CA THR A 566 3.27 17.69 -5.51
C THR A 566 1.76 17.70 -5.72
N TRP A 567 0.99 17.27 -4.72
CA TRP A 567 -0.46 17.22 -4.72
C TRP A 567 -1.10 18.60 -4.94
N ASP A 568 -0.39 19.69 -4.66
CA ASP A 568 -0.82 21.06 -4.95
C ASP A 568 -0.27 21.60 -6.31
N ASN A 569 0.11 20.69 -7.22
CA ASN A 569 0.61 20.95 -8.57
C ASN A 569 1.89 21.81 -8.63
N ARG A 570 2.70 21.86 -7.56
CA ARG A 570 4.04 22.45 -7.64
C ARG A 570 5.00 21.45 -8.26
N THR A 571 5.70 21.87 -9.30
CA THR A 571 6.78 21.12 -9.93
C THR A 571 7.93 20.88 -8.95
N LEU A 572 8.40 19.65 -8.88
CA LEU A 572 9.53 19.20 -8.08
C LEU A 572 10.79 19.08 -8.94
N MET A 573 10.66 18.47 -10.11
CA MET A 573 11.72 18.33 -11.11
C MET A 573 11.11 18.09 -12.49
N GLU A 574 11.89 18.37 -13.52
CA GLU A 574 11.50 18.20 -14.92
C GLU A 574 12.72 17.77 -15.74
N TYR A 575 12.50 16.86 -16.68
CA TYR A 575 13.52 16.41 -17.63
C TYR A 575 12.87 16.09 -18.97
N SER A 576 13.53 16.50 -20.06
CA SER A 576 13.05 16.27 -21.41
C SER A 576 14.13 15.65 -22.27
N PHE A 577 13.75 14.68 -23.10
CA PHE A 577 14.60 14.10 -24.13
C PHE A 577 13.78 13.90 -25.41
N SER A 578 14.43 13.59 -26.52
CA SER A 578 13.76 13.32 -27.78
C SER A 578 14.33 12.09 -28.43
N THR A 579 13.47 11.34 -29.10
CA THR A 579 13.87 10.19 -29.91
C THR A 579 14.36 10.65 -31.29
N PRO A 580 15.33 9.95 -31.89
CA PRO A 580 15.97 10.37 -33.16
C PRO A 580 15.07 10.42 -34.39
#